data_AF-A0A0F5VII4-F1
#
_entry.id   AF-A0A0F5VII4-F1
#
_cell.length_a   1.000
_cell.length_b   1.000
_cell.length_c   1.000
_cell.angle_alpha   90.00
_cell.angle_beta   90.00
_cell.angle_gamma   90.00
#
_symmetry.space_group_name_H-M   'P 1'
#
loop_
_entity.id
_entity.type
_entity.pdbx_description
1 polymer ?
#
loop_
_entity_poly.entity_id
_entity_poly.type
_entity_poly.pdbx_seq_one_letter_code
_entity_poly.pdbx_strand_id
1 'polypeptide(L)'
;AIFPLEPQRFFVTDRDLDFSLVAVAERGAQGETLSSFGRLVLSEAQGKVVVGEFVNIVQHPRGEPKQIALRENQVVDVLDDFLHYESDTREGSSGSAVFNDQWEVVALHHSSIPKTDA
;
A
#
# COMPACT_ATOMS: atom_id res chain seq x y z
N ALA A 1 6.22 14.63 -10.59
CA ALA A 1 5.89 15.63 -9.57
C ALA A 1 6.52 15.25 -8.25
N ILE A 2 7.09 16.22 -7.55
CA ILE A 2 7.62 16.07 -6.18
C ILE A 2 6.85 17.06 -5.32
N PHE A 3 6.12 16.58 -4.32
CA PHE A 3 5.38 17.42 -3.38
C PHE A 3 6.11 17.46 -2.03
N PRO A 4 6.45 18.65 -1.51
CA PRO A 4 7.01 18.78 -0.16
C PRO A 4 6.11 18.16 0.91
N LEU A 5 6.71 17.49 1.90
CA LEU A 5 5.99 17.01 3.07
C LEU A 5 5.65 18.20 3.99
N GLU A 6 4.45 18.21 4.54
CA GLU A 6 3.94 19.21 5.48
C GLU A 6 3.47 18.53 6.78
N PRO A 7 4.36 17.86 7.54
CA PRO A 7 3.97 17.12 8.74
C PRO A 7 3.34 18.03 9.82
N GLN A 8 3.64 19.33 9.80
CA GLN A 8 3.03 20.32 10.69
C GLN A 8 1.54 20.55 10.40
N ARG A 9 1.09 20.28 9.16
CA ARG A 9 -0.32 20.40 8.76
C ARG A 9 -1.11 19.16 9.17
N PHE A 10 -0.51 17.98 8.97
CA PHE A 10 -1.07 16.70 9.42
C PHE A 10 0.03 15.64 9.44
N PHE A 11 0.17 14.95 10.58
CA PHE A 11 1.05 13.82 10.74
C PHE A 11 0.47 12.85 11.78
N VAL A 12 0.34 11.58 11.39
CA VAL A 12 -0.03 10.48 12.28
C VAL A 12 0.91 9.32 11.99
N THR A 13 1.38 8.65 13.04
CA THR A 13 2.20 7.44 12.94
C THR A 13 1.65 6.40 13.90
N ASP A 14 1.56 5.17 13.43
CA ASP A 14 1.23 4.01 14.23
C ASP A 14 2.36 2.99 14.09
N ARG A 15 2.93 2.58 15.22
CA ARG A 15 4.06 1.65 15.23
C ARG A 15 3.61 0.20 15.22
N ASP A 16 2.44 -0.08 15.77
CA ASP A 16 1.92 -1.45 15.85
C ASP A 16 1.39 -1.86 14.47
N LEU A 17 0.76 -0.92 13.76
CA LEU A 17 0.27 -1.10 12.38
C LEU A 17 1.30 -0.71 11.30
N ASP A 18 2.49 -0.25 11.69
CA ASP A 18 3.61 0.09 10.81
C ASP A 18 3.26 1.05 9.64
N PHE A 19 2.59 2.16 9.94
CA PHE A 19 2.27 3.18 8.94
C PHE A 19 2.48 4.61 9.43
N SER A 20 2.55 5.53 8.45
CA SER A 20 2.51 6.96 8.70
C SER A 20 1.65 7.66 7.65
N LEU A 21 0.79 8.58 8.09
CA LEU A 21 0.07 9.50 7.23
C LEU A 21 0.71 10.87 7.34
N VAL A 22 1.12 11.45 6.22
CA VAL A 22 1.81 12.74 6.16
C VAL A 22 1.10 13.63 5.15
N ALA A 23 0.73 14.84 5.55
CA ALA A 23 0.26 15.84 4.61
C ALA A 23 1.38 16.21 3.62
N VAL A 24 0.99 16.52 2.38
CA VAL A 24 1.87 17.08 1.36
C VAL A 24 1.34 18.42 0.88
N ALA A 25 2.22 19.28 0.36
CA ALA A 25 1.81 20.58 -0.15
C ALA A 25 0.80 20.46 -1.31
N GLU A 26 -0.06 21.47 -1.46
CA GLU A 26 -1.04 21.51 -2.56
C GLU A 26 -0.37 21.69 -3.93
N ARG A 27 0.84 22.26 -3.97
CA ARG A 27 1.63 22.45 -5.20
C ARG A 27 2.97 21.72 -5.12
N GLY A 28 3.32 21.06 -6.22
CA GLY A 28 4.59 20.40 -6.41
C GLY A 28 5.72 21.38 -6.72
N ALA A 29 6.95 20.88 -6.63
CA ALA A 29 8.17 21.66 -6.86
C ALA A 29 8.27 22.26 -8.28
N GLN A 30 7.50 21.77 -9.25
CA GLN A 30 7.47 22.27 -10.63
C GLN A 30 6.13 22.94 -10.97
N GLY A 31 5.30 23.24 -9.96
CA GLY A 31 4.02 23.94 -10.11
C GLY A 31 2.80 23.04 -10.34
N GLU A 32 2.98 21.71 -10.34
CA GLU A 32 1.88 20.75 -10.48
C GLU A 32 0.91 20.91 -9.30
N THR A 33 -0.40 20.83 -9.54
CA THR A 33 -1.39 20.89 -8.45
C THR A 33 -1.72 19.47 -7.98
N LEU A 34 -1.77 19.23 -6.68
CA LEU A 34 -2.05 17.91 -6.10
C LEU A 34 -3.39 17.32 -6.60
N SER A 35 -4.38 18.19 -6.82
CA SER A 35 -5.69 17.82 -7.37
C SER A 35 -5.65 17.28 -8.81
N SER A 36 -4.52 17.36 -9.51
CA SER A 36 -4.33 16.69 -10.81
C SER A 36 -4.18 15.17 -10.68
N PHE A 37 -3.83 14.68 -9.48
CA PHE A 37 -3.79 13.26 -9.17
C PHE A 37 -5.16 12.76 -8.71
N GLY A 38 -5.46 11.50 -9.05
CA GLY A 38 -6.56 10.78 -8.42
C GLY A 38 -6.28 10.50 -6.93
N ARG A 39 -7.29 10.04 -6.21
CA ARG A 39 -7.18 9.62 -4.81
C ARG A 39 -7.59 8.16 -4.66
N LEU A 40 -6.90 7.45 -3.77
CA LEU A 40 -7.34 6.14 -3.30
C LEU A 40 -8.32 6.37 -2.14
N VAL A 41 -9.55 5.90 -2.28
CA VAL A 41 -10.55 6.03 -1.21
C VAL A 41 -10.35 4.89 -0.23
N LEU A 42 -10.12 5.24 1.03
CA LEU A 42 -10.11 4.27 2.12
C LEU A 42 -11.53 4.13 2.66
N SER A 43 -11.94 2.90 2.92
CA SER A 43 -13.25 2.56 3.47
C SER A 43 -13.07 1.65 4.67
N GLU A 44 -13.87 1.83 5.72
CA GLU A 44 -13.83 0.98 6.91
C GLU A 44 -14.67 -0.31 6.74
N ALA A 45 -15.34 -0.46 5.59
CA ALA A 45 -16.15 -1.63 5.31
C ALA A 45 -15.31 -2.91 5.43
N GLN A 46 -15.81 -3.87 6.20
CA GLN A 46 -15.20 -5.18 6.37
C GLN A 46 -15.63 -6.14 5.24
N GLY A 47 -14.88 -7.22 5.05
CA GLY A 47 -15.21 -8.25 4.07
C GLY A 47 -14.91 -7.87 2.60
N LYS A 48 -14.02 -6.90 2.38
CA LYS A 48 -13.54 -6.53 1.02
C LYS A 48 -12.61 -7.57 0.39
N VAL A 49 -12.10 -8.47 1.21
CA VAL A 49 -11.20 -9.55 0.80
C VAL A 49 -11.39 -10.73 1.75
N VAL A 50 -11.30 -11.96 1.22
CA VAL A 50 -11.34 -13.20 1.99
C VAL A 50 -10.17 -14.12 1.66
N VAL A 51 -9.87 -15.05 2.56
CA VAL A 51 -8.86 -16.09 2.32
C VAL A 51 -9.17 -16.85 1.03
N GLY A 52 -8.13 -17.04 0.21
CA GLY A 52 -8.20 -17.70 -1.08
C GLY A 52 -8.35 -16.74 -2.27
N GLU A 53 -8.72 -15.48 -2.05
CA GLU A 53 -8.77 -14.46 -3.11
C GLU A 53 -7.37 -13.95 -3.46
N PHE A 54 -7.24 -13.38 -4.66
CA PHE A 54 -6.01 -12.77 -5.11
C PHE A 54 -6.06 -11.26 -4.94
N VAL A 55 -4.94 -10.68 -4.51
CA VAL A 55 -4.77 -9.23 -4.42
C VAL A 55 -3.79 -8.71 -5.47
N ASN A 56 -3.84 -7.42 -5.72
CA ASN A 56 -2.96 -6.72 -6.65
C ASN A 56 -2.15 -5.69 -5.87
N ILE A 57 -0.86 -5.55 -6.15
CA ILE A 57 0.00 -4.57 -5.48
C ILE A 57 0.61 -3.60 -6.49
N VAL A 58 0.48 -2.30 -6.21
CA VAL A 58 1.10 -1.22 -6.99
C VAL A 58 2.29 -0.69 -6.22
N GLN A 59 3.48 -0.88 -6.77
CA GLN A 59 4.73 -0.83 -6.00
C GLN A 59 5.89 -0.18 -6.76
N HIS A 60 6.92 0.18 -6.02
CA HIS A 60 8.19 0.71 -6.51
C HIS A 60 9.36 -0.12 -5.93
N PRO A 61 9.48 -1.41 -6.31
CA PRO A 61 10.45 -2.31 -5.70
C PRO A 61 11.86 -1.75 -5.91
N ARG A 62 12.65 -1.66 -4.83
CA ARG A 62 14.01 -1.07 -4.84
C ARG A 62 14.08 0.37 -5.42
N GLY A 63 12.97 1.11 -5.40
CA GLY A 63 12.89 2.45 -5.99
C GLY A 63 12.80 2.48 -7.52
N GLU A 64 12.57 1.33 -8.16
CA GLU A 64 12.37 1.22 -9.61
C GLU A 64 11.07 1.95 -10.06
N PRO A 65 10.87 2.16 -11.38
CA PRO A 65 9.60 2.64 -11.90
C PRO A 65 8.41 1.82 -11.39
N LYS A 66 7.22 2.46 -11.38
CA LYS A 66 5.99 1.84 -10.90
C LYS A 66 5.76 0.49 -11.57
N GLN A 67 5.60 -0.55 -10.77
CA GLN A 67 5.28 -1.91 -11.20
C GLN A 67 3.94 -2.32 -10.61
N ILE A 68 3.21 -3.15 -11.35
CA ILE A 68 1.97 -3.77 -10.90
C ILE A 68 2.21 -5.26 -10.90
N ALA A 69 2.15 -5.89 -9.73
CA ALA A 69 2.12 -7.35 -9.66
C ALA A 69 0.66 -7.79 -9.63
N LEU A 70 0.25 -8.46 -10.71
CA LEU A 70 -1.11 -8.90 -10.97
C LEU A 70 -1.16 -10.42 -10.85
N ARG A 71 -2.03 -10.91 -9.95
CA ARG A 71 -2.27 -12.34 -9.70
C ARG A 71 -1.01 -13.08 -9.23
N GLU A 72 -1.19 -14.24 -8.58
CA GLU A 72 -0.18 -14.93 -7.72
C GLU A 72 0.06 -14.29 -6.33
N ASN A 73 -0.80 -13.37 -5.90
CA ASN A 73 -0.81 -12.87 -4.53
C ASN A 73 -2.03 -13.38 -3.77
N GLN A 74 -2.07 -14.67 -3.46
CA GLN A 74 -3.24 -15.26 -2.79
C GLN A 74 -3.25 -14.89 -1.31
N VAL A 75 -4.39 -14.40 -0.81
CA VAL A 75 -4.60 -14.20 0.63
C VAL A 75 -4.66 -15.55 1.33
N VAL A 76 -3.77 -15.75 2.28
CA VAL A 76 -3.65 -17.00 3.04
C VAL A 76 -4.19 -16.88 4.46
N ASP A 77 -4.26 -15.66 5.00
CA ASP A 77 -4.82 -15.39 6.31
C ASP A 77 -5.35 -13.97 6.44
N VAL A 78 -6.39 -13.79 7.25
CA VAL A 78 -6.99 -12.49 7.58
C VAL A 78 -7.12 -12.42 9.09
N LEU A 79 -6.31 -11.57 9.70
CA LEU A 79 -6.29 -11.25 11.12
C LEU A 79 -7.05 -9.94 11.36
N ASP A 80 -7.27 -9.58 12.62
CA ASP A 80 -8.01 -8.36 12.99
C ASP A 80 -7.39 -7.09 12.36
N ASP A 81 -6.05 -7.00 12.40
CA ASP A 81 -5.30 -5.83 11.92
C ASP A 81 -4.38 -6.12 10.72
N PHE A 82 -4.21 -7.39 10.35
CA PHE A 82 -3.20 -7.82 9.37
C PHE A 82 -3.77 -8.76 8.31
N LEU A 83 -3.22 -8.65 7.11
CA LEU A 83 -3.53 -9.53 5.98
C LEU A 83 -2.26 -10.23 5.52
N HIS A 84 -2.27 -11.57 5.55
CA HIS A 84 -1.19 -12.36 4.98
C HIS A 84 -1.56 -12.83 3.59
N TYR A 85 -0.65 -12.64 2.65
CA TYR A 85 -0.82 -13.08 1.29
C TYR A 85 0.52 -13.57 0.75
N GLU A 86 0.47 -14.55 -0.15
CA GLU A 86 1.65 -14.99 -0.88
C GLU A 86 2.14 -13.84 -1.75
N SER A 87 3.45 -13.68 -1.89
CA SER A 87 3.97 -12.69 -2.81
C SER A 87 5.34 -13.08 -3.29
N ASP A 88 5.57 -12.93 -4.60
CA ASP A 88 6.90 -13.04 -5.21
C ASP A 88 7.64 -11.68 -5.17
N THR A 89 7.23 -10.78 -4.26
CA THR A 89 7.82 -9.46 -4.13
C THR A 89 9.20 -9.54 -3.50
N ARG A 90 10.18 -8.95 -4.19
CA ARG A 90 11.52 -8.69 -3.65
C ARG A 90 11.48 -7.48 -2.71
N GLU A 91 12.47 -7.37 -1.83
CA GLU A 91 12.64 -6.23 -0.91
C GLU A 91 12.41 -4.85 -1.58
N GLY A 92 11.80 -3.93 -0.83
CA GLY A 92 11.58 -2.53 -1.26
C GLY A 92 10.15 -2.19 -1.65
N SER A 93 9.18 -3.05 -1.32
CA SER A 93 7.75 -2.82 -1.57
C SER A 93 6.98 -2.26 -0.36
N SER A 94 7.65 -2.02 0.78
CA SER A 94 7.04 -1.43 1.98
C SER A 94 6.38 -0.09 1.68
N GLY A 95 5.18 0.14 2.22
CA GLY A 95 4.30 1.26 1.94
C GLY A 95 3.48 1.15 0.65
N SER A 96 3.56 0.04 -0.09
CA SER A 96 2.78 -0.14 -1.33
C SER A 96 1.32 -0.49 -1.03
N ALA A 97 0.39 0.12 -1.76
CA ALA A 97 -1.03 -0.17 -1.61
C ALA A 97 -1.38 -1.53 -2.24
N VAL A 98 -2.19 -2.30 -1.50
CA VAL A 98 -2.72 -3.61 -1.90
C VAL A 98 -4.21 -3.48 -2.19
N PHE A 99 -4.66 -4.09 -3.28
CA PHE A 99 -5.99 -3.93 -3.85
C PHE A 99 -6.69 -5.28 -4.07
N ASN A 100 -8.01 -5.32 -3.91
CA ASN A 100 -8.83 -6.42 -4.43
C ASN A 100 -9.07 -6.27 -5.95
N ASP A 101 -9.82 -7.20 -6.55
CA ASP A 101 -10.13 -7.19 -7.99
C ASP A 101 -11.05 -6.00 -8.40
N GLN A 102 -11.72 -5.36 -7.44
CA GLN A 102 -12.52 -4.15 -7.63
C GLN A 102 -11.70 -2.85 -7.52
N TRP A 103 -10.38 -2.95 -7.33
CA TRP A 103 -9.47 -1.82 -7.10
C TRP A 103 -9.75 -1.01 -5.83
N GLU A 104 -10.37 -1.64 -4.83
CA GLU A 104 -10.48 -1.07 -3.50
C GLU A 104 -9.19 -1.32 -2.71
N VAL A 105 -8.75 -0.33 -1.93
CA VAL A 105 -7.61 -0.54 -1.02
C VAL A 105 -8.05 -1.46 0.11
N VAL A 106 -7.31 -2.57 0.26
CA VAL A 106 -7.55 -3.59 1.28
C VAL A 106 -6.42 -3.69 2.30
N ALA A 107 -5.19 -3.30 1.95
CA ALA A 107 -4.06 -3.29 2.89
C ALA A 107 -2.94 -2.33 2.45
N LEU A 108 -2.01 -2.07 3.38
CA LEU A 108 -0.73 -1.44 3.13
C LEU A 108 0.37 -2.50 3.33
N HIS A 109 1.17 -2.77 2.30
CA HIS A 109 2.27 -3.73 2.43
C HIS A 109 3.36 -3.15 3.33
N HIS A 110 3.73 -3.85 4.41
CA HIS A 110 4.72 -3.33 5.36
C HIS A 110 5.87 -4.32 5.62
N SER A 111 5.61 -5.63 5.56
CA SER A 111 6.58 -6.68 5.83
C SER A 111 6.47 -7.87 4.88
N SER A 112 7.54 -8.66 4.79
CA SER A 112 7.58 -9.93 4.06
C SER A 112 8.39 -10.93 4.87
N ILE A 113 7.86 -12.13 5.06
CA ILE A 113 8.56 -13.23 5.71
C ILE A 113 8.90 -14.25 4.62
N PRO A 114 10.19 -14.52 4.34
CA PRO A 114 10.57 -15.54 3.39
C PRO A 114 10.05 -16.91 3.83
N LYS A 115 9.51 -17.67 2.89
CA LYS A 115 9.24 -19.09 3.13
C LYS A 115 10.59 -19.79 3.27
N THR A 116 10.94 -20.20 4.48
CA THR A 116 12.09 -21.06 4.74
C THR A 116 11.66 -22.51 4.60
N ASP A 117 12.44 -23.30 3.86
CA ASP A 117 12.27 -24.75 3.86
C ASP A 117 12.46 -25.30 5.29
N ALA A 118 11.71 -26.36 5.62
CA ALA A 118 11.77 -27.05 6.90
C ALA A 118 13.03 -27.94 7.02
#